data_AF-A0A935XXW4-F1
#
_entry.id   AF-A0A935XXW4-F1
#
_cell.length_a   1.000
_cell.length_b   1.000
_cell.length_c   1.000
_cell.angle_alpha   90.00
_cell.angle_beta   90.00
_cell.angle_gamma   90.00
#
_symmetry.space_group_name_H-M   'P 1'
#
loop_
_entity.id
_entity.type
_entity.pdbx_description
1 polymer ?
#
loop_
_entity_poly.entity_id
_entity_poly.type
_entity_poly.pdbx_seq_one_letter_code
_entity_poly.pdbx_strand_id
1 'polypeptide(L)'
;MSVGGDTFIHSMIEAAGWINVCSDMLRYPALTLEEIAQKDPDILLLSDEPYPFASKDQAYFPFPSVLVDAKAFSWYGSKIISSFDYFFSLRNQIKESL
;
A
#
# COMPACT_ATOMS: atom_id res chain seq x y z
N MET A 1 9.94 5.11 2.62
CA MET A 1 10.14 3.71 3.05
C MET A 1 8.98 2.90 2.48
N SER A 2 9.24 1.72 1.95
CA SER A 2 8.26 0.82 1.34
C SER A 2 8.16 -0.49 2.13
N VAL A 3 7.44 -1.47 1.59
CA VAL A 3 7.13 -2.76 2.22
C VAL A 3 7.79 -3.89 1.41
N GLY A 4 8.70 -4.63 2.04
CA GLY A 4 9.35 -5.81 1.46
C GLY A 4 8.50 -7.09 1.57
N GLY A 5 8.92 -8.15 0.87
CA GLY A 5 8.18 -9.41 0.73
C GLY A 5 8.15 -10.30 1.98
N ASP A 6 9.03 -10.10 2.96
CA ASP A 6 9.07 -10.87 4.21
C ASP A 6 8.30 -10.16 5.36
N THR A 7 7.26 -9.41 5.01
CA THR A 7 6.44 -8.65 5.96
C THR A 7 4.99 -9.12 5.98
N PHE A 8 4.32 -8.95 7.12
CA PHE A 8 2.88 -9.20 7.23
C PHE A 8 2.07 -8.27 6.32
N ILE A 9 2.50 -7.02 6.14
CA ILE A 9 1.84 -6.04 5.27
C ILE A 9 1.86 -6.53 3.82
N HIS A 10 2.98 -7.12 3.36
CA HIS A 10 3.03 -7.76 2.05
C HIS A 10 1.98 -8.88 1.91
N SER A 11 1.88 -9.79 2.87
CA SER A 11 0.87 -10.85 2.84
C SER A 11 -0.57 -10.28 2.81
N MET A 12 -0.81 -9.15 3.48
CA MET A 12 -2.12 -8.48 3.44
C MET A 12 -2.38 -7.77 2.10
N ILE A 13 -1.36 -7.21 1.45
CA ILE A 13 -1.46 -6.65 0.09
C ILE A 13 -1.84 -7.77 -0.90
N GLU A 14 -1.19 -8.94 -0.80
CA GLU A 14 -1.53 -10.09 -1.64
C GLU A 14 -2.94 -10.64 -1.34
N ALA A 15 -3.31 -10.73 -0.06
CA ALA A 15 -4.65 -11.15 0.36
C ALA A 15 -5.75 -10.18 -0.10
N ALA A 16 -5.43 -8.88 -0.19
CA ALA A 16 -6.30 -7.89 -0.80
C ALA A 16 -6.41 -8.04 -2.34
N GLY A 17 -5.56 -8.87 -2.96
CA GLY A 17 -5.58 -9.18 -4.39
C GLY A 17 -4.72 -8.25 -5.25
N TRP A 18 -3.74 -7.57 -4.66
CA TRP A 18 -2.75 -6.75 -5.37
C TRP A 18 -1.39 -7.44 -5.40
N ILE A 19 -0.50 -6.93 -6.26
CA ILE A 19 0.89 -7.35 -6.37
C ILE A 19 1.76 -6.28 -5.71
N ASN A 20 2.63 -6.68 -4.78
CA ASN A 20 3.62 -5.78 -4.21
C ASN A 20 4.86 -5.72 -5.11
N VAL A 21 5.10 -4.60 -5.81
CA VAL A 21 6.29 -4.43 -6.68
C VAL A 21 7.62 -4.51 -5.92
N CYS A 22 7.60 -4.37 -4.59
CA CYS A 22 8.77 -4.49 -3.71
C CYS A 22 8.90 -5.89 -3.07
N SER A 23 8.19 -6.91 -3.56
CA SER A 23 8.19 -8.27 -2.97
C SER A 23 9.56 -8.96 -3.01
N ASP A 24 10.45 -8.55 -3.90
CA ASP A 24 11.83 -9.02 -4.02
C ASP A 24 12.79 -8.41 -2.97
N MET A 25 12.33 -7.43 -2.20
CA MET A 25 13.11 -6.73 -1.19
C MET A 25 12.77 -7.22 0.22
N LEU A 26 13.69 -7.00 1.17
CA LEU A 26 13.50 -7.37 2.57
C LEU A 26 13.05 -6.20 3.44
N ARG A 27 12.24 -6.50 4.44
CA ARG A 27 11.74 -5.65 5.52
C ARG A 27 11.05 -4.40 5.01
N TYR A 28 11.67 -3.25 5.19
CA TYR A 28 11.08 -1.96 4.87
C TYR A 28 12.11 -1.12 4.12
N PRO A 29 12.31 -1.37 2.81
CA PRO A 29 13.36 -0.71 2.05
C PRO A 29 13.11 0.81 1.97
N ALA A 30 14.19 1.60 2.09
CA ALA A 30 14.14 3.00 1.71
C ALA A 30 14.30 3.06 0.19
N LEU A 31 13.37 3.75 -0.47
CA LEU A 31 13.38 3.93 -1.93
C LEU A 31 13.43 5.42 -2.25
N THR A 32 14.19 5.79 -3.28
CA THR A 32 14.10 7.09 -3.92
C THR A 32 12.93 7.15 -4.90
N LEU A 33 12.58 8.34 -5.39
CA LEU A 33 11.53 8.49 -6.39
C LEU A 33 11.91 7.82 -7.72
N GLU A 34 13.20 7.84 -8.07
CA GLU A 34 13.72 7.16 -9.26
C GLU A 34 13.60 5.64 -9.15
N GLU A 35 13.89 5.07 -7.98
CA GLU A 35 13.73 3.62 -7.74
C GLU A 35 12.26 3.20 -7.77
N ILE A 36 11.37 4.03 -7.19
CA ILE A 36 9.91 3.82 -7.31
C ILE A 36 9.51 3.86 -8.78
N ALA A 37 10.03 4.80 -9.56
CA ALA A 37 9.70 4.90 -10.97
C ALA A 37 10.20 3.71 -11.81
N GLN A 38 11.37 3.16 -11.49
CA GLN A 38 11.89 1.95 -12.13
C GLN A 38 11.07 0.70 -11.81
N LYS A 39 10.39 0.67 -10.66
CA LYS A 39 9.48 -0.40 -10.24
C LYS A 39 8.12 -0.34 -10.95
N ASP A 40 7.80 0.78 -11.60
CA ASP A 40 6.59 1.01 -12.43
C ASP A 40 5.26 0.56 -11.77
N PRO A 41 4.90 1.09 -10.59
CA PRO A 41 3.66 0.72 -9.92
C PRO A 41 2.43 1.34 -10.58
N ASP A 42 1.35 0.57 -10.74
CA ASP A 42 0.05 1.08 -11.18
C ASP A 42 -0.55 2.09 -10.20
N ILE A 43 -0.31 1.88 -8.89
CA ILE A 43 -0.84 2.72 -7.82
C ILE A 43 0.06 2.68 -6.57
N LEU A 44 0.19 3.81 -5.89
CA LEU A 44 0.82 3.92 -4.57
C LEU A 44 -0.23 3.91 -3.46
N LEU A 45 -0.07 3.00 -2.50
CA LEU A 45 -0.87 2.98 -1.26
C LEU A 45 -0.17 3.82 -0.19
N LEU A 46 -0.71 4.99 0.11
CA LEU A 46 -0.15 5.93 1.10
C LEU A 46 -0.84 5.76 2.45
N SER A 47 -0.12 5.20 3.41
CA SER A 47 -0.62 4.86 4.75
C SER A 47 -0.95 6.10 5.60
N ASP A 48 -1.93 6.01 6.50
CA ASP A 48 -2.19 7.04 7.52
C ASP A 48 -1.32 6.90 8.79
N GLU A 49 -0.64 5.77 8.97
CA GLU A 49 0.32 5.53 10.06
C GLU A 49 1.52 4.68 9.56
N PRO A 50 2.75 4.87 10.10
CA PRO A 50 3.11 5.80 11.18
C PRO A 50 3.26 7.26 10.71
N TYR A 51 3.45 7.48 9.40
CA TYR A 51 3.42 8.83 8.82
C TYR A 51 2.03 9.07 8.23
N PRO A 52 1.29 10.10 8.67
CA PRO A 52 -0.06 10.37 8.21
C PRO A 52 -0.04 11.09 6.87
N PHE A 53 0.15 10.33 5.79
CA PHE A 53 0.04 10.89 4.44
C PHE A 53 -1.34 11.53 4.23
N ALA A 54 -1.33 12.70 3.61
CA ALA A 54 -2.53 13.46 3.28
C ALA A 54 -2.56 13.79 1.78
N SER A 55 -3.68 14.34 1.29
CA SER A 55 -3.86 14.65 -0.13
C SER A 55 -2.77 15.57 -0.70
N LYS A 56 -2.21 16.46 0.12
CA LYS A 56 -1.08 17.33 -0.29
C LYS A 56 0.17 16.53 -0.64
N ASP A 57 0.36 15.37 -0.01
CA ASP A 57 1.58 14.58 -0.17
C ASP A 57 1.55 13.74 -1.45
N GLN A 58 0.35 13.45 -1.96
CA GLN A 58 0.14 12.77 -3.25
C GLN A 58 0.82 13.53 -4.40
N ALA A 59 0.86 14.86 -4.33
CA ALA A 59 1.50 15.70 -5.35
C ALA A 59 3.03 15.52 -5.44
N TYR A 60 3.68 14.89 -4.45
CA TYR A 60 5.11 14.58 -4.50
C TYR A 60 5.43 13.31 -5.29
N PHE A 61 4.43 12.50 -5.63
CA PHE A 61 4.62 11.25 -6.34
C PHE A 61 4.14 11.37 -7.80
N PRO A 62 4.93 10.90 -8.78
CA PRO A 62 4.54 10.96 -10.19
C PRO A 62 3.59 9.83 -10.61
N PHE A 63 3.03 9.08 -9.64
CA PHE A 63 2.15 7.93 -9.87
C PHE A 63 0.77 8.16 -9.25
N PRO A 64 -0.30 7.55 -9.78
CA PRO A 64 -1.58 7.49 -9.09
C PRO A 64 -1.39 7.01 -7.66
N SER A 65 -2.07 7.64 -6.71
CA SER A 65 -1.95 7.28 -5.30
C SER A 65 -3.29 7.38 -4.59
N VAL A 66 -3.43 6.59 -3.52
CA VAL A 66 -4.63 6.56 -2.68
C VAL A 66 -4.21 6.52 -1.22
N LEU A 67 -4.94 7.24 -0.37
CA LEU A 67 -4.74 7.17 1.08
C LEU A 67 -5.39 5.90 1.61
N VAL A 68 -4.70 5.17 2.48
CA VAL A 68 -5.18 3.90 3.04
C VAL A 68 -5.09 3.84 4.56
N ASP A 69 -6.01 3.10 5.19
CA ASP A 69 -5.97 2.79 6.61
C ASP A 69 -4.85 1.77 6.88
N ALA A 70 -3.78 2.21 7.54
CA ALA A 70 -2.63 1.38 7.90
C ALA A 70 -3.03 0.15 8.69
N LYS A 71 -4.04 0.26 9.56
CA LYS A 71 -4.45 -0.80 10.49
C LYS A 71 -5.02 -1.98 9.73
N ALA A 72 -5.74 -1.73 8.63
CA ALA A 72 -6.29 -2.79 7.80
C ALA A 72 -5.19 -3.72 7.25
N PHE A 73 -4.00 -3.18 6.94
CA PHE A 73 -2.88 -3.94 6.41
C PHE A 73 -1.89 -4.44 7.47
N SER A 74 -1.80 -3.78 8.63
CA SER A 74 -0.72 -4.02 9.60
C SER A 74 -1.15 -4.64 10.92
N TRP A 75 -2.44 -4.61 11.27
CA TRP A 75 -2.93 -5.17 12.54
C TRP A 75 -3.38 -6.62 12.36
N TYR A 76 -2.77 -7.52 13.14
CA TYR A 76 -3.10 -8.95 13.16
C TYR A 76 -4.18 -9.30 14.19
N GLY A 77 -4.64 -10.55 14.17
CA GLY A 77 -5.63 -11.09 15.12
C GLY A 77 -7.07 -10.95 14.61
N SER A 78 -8.02 -10.74 15.53
CA SER A 78 -9.46 -10.71 15.21
C SER A 78 -9.85 -9.58 14.24
N LYS A 79 -9.05 -8.52 14.18
CA LYS A 79 -9.25 -7.37 13.28
C LYS A 79 -8.97 -7.67 11.81
N ILE A 80 -8.26 -8.75 11.50
CA ILE A 80 -8.02 -9.19 10.12
C ILE A 80 -9.35 -9.39 9.37
N ILE A 81 -10.38 -9.89 10.07
CA ILE A 81 -11.69 -10.14 9.46
C ILE A 81 -12.28 -8.85 8.89
N SER A 82 -12.22 -7.75 9.65
CA SER A 82 -12.69 -6.44 9.19
C SER A 82 -11.84 -5.83 8.07
N SER A 83 -10.56 -6.24 7.93
CA SER A 83 -9.71 -5.74 6.85
C SER A 83 -10.21 -6.17 5.47
N PHE A 84 -10.84 -7.33 5.34
CA PHE A 84 -11.32 -7.81 4.03
C PHE A 84 -12.50 -7.00 3.49
N ASP A 85 -13.41 -6.54 4.35
CA ASP A 85 -14.49 -5.62 3.94
C ASP A 85 -13.93 -4.29 3.45
N TYR A 86 -12.88 -3.80 4.13
CA TYR A 86 -12.15 -2.62 3.71
C TYR A 86 -11.45 -2.83 2.36
N PHE A 87 -10.75 -3.95 2.15
CA PHE A 87 -10.08 -4.27 0.89
C PHE A 87 -11.06 -4.39 -0.28
N PHE A 88 -12.24 -4.98 -0.06
CA PHE A 88 -13.29 -5.02 -1.07
C PHE A 88 -13.72 -3.61 -1.49
N SER A 89 -13.99 -2.75 -0.51
CA SER A 89 -14.41 -1.37 -0.75
C SER A 89 -13.33 -0.55 -1.46
N LEU A 90 -12.08 -0.64 -0.99
CA LEU A 90 -10.94 0.07 -1.55
C LEU A 90 -10.66 -0.35 -3.01
N ARG A 91 -10.77 -1.64 -3.33
CA ARG A 91 -10.62 -2.10 -4.73
C ARG A 91 -11.67 -1.53 -5.66
N ASN A 92 -12.93 -1.45 -5.22
CA ASN A 92 -13.99 -0.88 -6.05
C ASN A 92 -13.75 0.63 -6.27
N GLN A 93 -13.35 1.35 -5.22
CA GLN A 93 -12.99 2.76 -5.33
C GLN A 93 -11.85 2.99 -6.34
N ILE A 94 -10.79 2.19 -6.28
CA ILE A 94 -9.64 2.31 -7.20
C ILE A 94 -10.08 2.01 -8.64
N LYS A 95 -10.88 0.96 -8.86
CA LYS A 95 -11.38 0.61 -10.20
C LYS A 95 -12.26 1.68 -10.84
N GLU A 96 -13.01 2.44 -10.05
CA GLU A 96 -13.83 3.55 -10.55
C GLU A 96 -13.01 4.81 -10.86
N SER A 97 -11.77 4.89 -10.36
CA SER A 97 -10.91 6.07 -10.47
C SER A 97 -9.82 5.95 -11.56
N LEU A 98 -9.65 4.76 -12.14
CA LEU A 98 -8.74 4.44 -13.25
C LEU A 98 -9.52 4.32 -14.57
#